data_AF-A0A0C4DKM5-F1
#
_entry.id   AF-A0A0C4DKM5-F1
#
_cell.length_a   1.000
_cell.length_b   1.000
_cell.length_c   1.000
_cell.angle_alpha   90.00
_cell.angle_beta   90.00
_cell.angle_gamma   90.00
#
_symmetry.space_group_name_H-M   'P 1'
#
loop_
_entity.id
_entity.type
_entity.pdbx_description
1 polymer ?
#
loop_
_entity_poly.entity_id
_entity_poly.type
_entity_poly.pdbx_seq_one_letter_code
_entity_poly.pdbx_strand_id
1 'polypeptide(L)'
;MSSSASRGGGERMIHQDFIARIRFSNTLPPPPNPPKLLEIPNTGLSSGQYTNPGFASRLAREQPLNIEADAELGMPLDLVGMPGVFDGDESCRSYDRWRRWARQR
;
A
#
# COMPACT_ATOMS: atom_id res chain seq x y z
N MET A 1 21.12 -61.85 -94.26
CA MET A 1 21.19 -61.80 -92.79
C MET A 1 21.98 -60.56 -92.39
N SER A 2 21.33 -59.57 -91.79
CA SER A 2 21.97 -58.59 -90.88
C SER A 2 20.85 -57.94 -90.08
N SER A 3 20.79 -58.27 -88.80
CA SER A 3 19.82 -57.83 -87.80
C SER A 3 20.14 -56.40 -87.36
N SER A 4 19.25 -55.46 -87.64
CA SER A 4 19.26 -54.13 -87.03
C SER A 4 18.69 -54.23 -85.61
N ALA A 5 19.57 -54.27 -84.62
CA ALA A 5 19.20 -54.23 -83.21
C ALA A 5 18.39 -52.96 -82.92
N SER A 6 17.29 -53.14 -82.18
CA SER A 6 16.45 -52.08 -81.66
C SER A 6 17.30 -51.11 -80.85
N ARG A 7 17.30 -49.84 -81.28
CA ARG A 7 17.80 -48.74 -80.44
C ARG A 7 16.81 -48.62 -79.29
N GLY A 8 17.08 -49.34 -78.20
CA GLY A 8 16.60 -49.02 -76.87
C GLY A 8 17.16 -47.66 -76.48
N GLY A 9 16.57 -46.60 -77.05
CA GLY A 9 16.81 -45.23 -76.66
C GLY A 9 16.18 -45.05 -75.29
N GLY A 10 16.91 -45.43 -74.25
CA GLY A 10 16.68 -44.89 -72.93
C GLY A 10 16.90 -43.39 -73.03
N GLU A 11 15.81 -42.66 -73.25
CA GLU A 11 15.73 -41.21 -73.13
C GLU A 11 16.37 -40.87 -71.79
N ARG A 12 17.58 -40.29 -71.81
CA ARG A 12 18.21 -39.80 -70.58
C ARG A 12 17.41 -38.59 -70.17
N MET A 13 16.40 -38.79 -69.32
CA MET A 13 15.62 -37.70 -68.75
C MET A 13 16.60 -36.78 -68.00
N ILE A 14 16.86 -35.60 -68.57
CA ILE A 14 17.73 -34.59 -67.96
C ILE A 14 16.95 -33.98 -66.81
N HIS A 15 17.36 -34.29 -65.59
CA HIS A 15 16.74 -33.72 -64.39
C HIS A 15 17.12 -32.24 -64.30
N GLN A 16 16.19 -31.37 -64.69
CA GLN A 16 16.34 -29.92 -64.56
C GLN A 16 15.73 -29.48 -63.24
N ASP A 17 16.53 -29.53 -62.17
CA ASP A 17 16.10 -29.08 -60.85
C ASP A 17 16.37 -27.60 -60.63
N PHE A 18 15.46 -26.94 -59.92
CA PHE A 18 15.63 -25.56 -59.50
C PHE A 18 16.66 -25.49 -58.37
N ILE A 19 17.88 -25.09 -58.72
CA ILE A 19 18.97 -24.93 -57.74
C ILE A 19 18.78 -23.60 -57.01
N ALA A 20 18.13 -23.65 -55.85
CA ALA A 20 18.03 -22.53 -54.93
C ALA A 20 18.75 -22.83 -53.61
N ARG A 21 19.59 -21.90 -53.16
CA ARG A 21 20.25 -22.00 -51.85
C ARG A 21 19.32 -21.45 -50.77
N ILE A 22 18.65 -22.34 -50.05
CA ILE A 22 17.79 -21.97 -48.93
C ILE A 22 18.67 -21.54 -47.74
N ARG A 23 18.51 -20.30 -47.28
CA ARG A 23 19.16 -19.77 -46.08
C ARG A 23 18.11 -19.14 -45.19
N PHE A 24 18.10 -19.53 -43.91
CA PHE A 24 17.24 -18.91 -42.91
C PHE A 24 17.95 -17.67 -42.35
N SER A 25 17.29 -16.52 -42.39
CA SER A 25 17.80 -15.27 -41.84
C SER A 25 16.99 -14.86 -40.61
N ASN A 26 17.69 -14.58 -39.50
CA ASN A 26 17.12 -13.98 -38.31
C ASN A 26 17.73 -12.59 -38.09
N THR A 27 17.60 -11.70 -39.09
CA THR A 27 18.07 -10.33 -38.96
C THR A 27 17.13 -9.59 -38.01
N LEU A 28 17.65 -9.21 -36.84
CA LEU A 28 16.90 -8.43 -35.87
C LEU A 28 16.56 -7.05 -36.46
N PRO A 29 15.40 -6.47 -36.12
CA PRO A 29 15.10 -5.10 -36.48
C PRO A 29 16.13 -4.16 -35.84
N PRO A 30 16.43 -3.03 -36.47
CA PRO A 30 17.28 -2.02 -35.85
C PRO A 30 16.67 -1.57 -34.51
N PRO A 31 17.48 -1.15 -33.53
CA PRO A 31 16.98 -0.74 -32.23
C PRO A 31 15.89 0.33 -32.36
N PRO A 32 14.72 0.17 -31.71
CA PRO A 32 13.74 1.22 -31.69
C PRO A 32 14.29 2.41 -30.90
N ASN A 33 14.06 3.63 -31.40
CA ASN A 33 14.37 4.87 -30.70
C ASN A 33 13.07 5.47 -30.14
N PRO A 34 12.48 4.90 -29.07
CA PRO A 34 11.26 5.43 -28.50
C PRO A 34 11.51 6.84 -27.95
N PRO A 35 10.48 7.70 -27.92
CA PRO A 35 10.61 9.03 -27.35
C PRO A 35 10.99 8.93 -25.87
N LYS A 36 11.92 9.79 -25.44
CA LYS A 36 12.34 9.86 -24.03
C LYS A 36 11.24 10.51 -23.21
N LEU A 37 10.90 9.91 -22.07
CA LEU A 37 10.00 10.53 -21.09
C LEU A 37 10.72 11.66 -20.37
N LEU A 38 10.02 12.78 -20.20
CA LEU A 38 10.51 13.91 -19.42
C LEU A 38 10.20 13.67 -17.94
N GLU A 39 11.11 14.06 -17.06
CA GLU A 39 10.87 14.04 -15.63
C GLU A 39 10.02 15.26 -15.25
N ILE A 40 8.77 15.03 -14.89
CA ILE A 40 7.86 16.08 -14.44
C ILE A 40 8.17 16.37 -12.97
N PRO A 41 8.45 17.64 -12.58
CA PRO A 41 8.72 17.97 -11.20
C PRO A 41 7.51 17.64 -10.32
N ASN A 42 7.75 16.87 -9.26
CA ASN A 42 6.72 16.44 -8.32
C ASN A 42 7.12 16.85 -6.90
N THR A 43 6.13 17.16 -6.08
CA THR A 43 6.25 17.29 -4.63
C THR A 43 6.38 15.91 -4.01
N GLY A 44 7.56 15.31 -4.15
CA GLY A 44 7.89 14.04 -3.49
C GLY A 44 8.00 14.19 -1.97
N LEU A 45 8.43 13.13 -1.29
CA LEU A 45 8.60 13.15 0.17
C LEU A 45 9.63 14.20 0.64
N SER A 46 10.63 14.52 -0.20
CA SER A 46 11.63 15.58 0.05
C SER A 46 11.03 16.99 0.10
N SER A 47 9.85 17.21 -0.49
CA SER A 47 9.17 18.50 -0.46
C SER A 47 8.59 18.86 0.91
N GLY A 48 8.56 17.90 1.85
CA GLY A 48 8.10 18.12 3.22
C GLY A 48 6.58 18.24 3.38
N GLN A 49 5.81 18.29 2.29
CA GLN A 49 4.35 18.51 2.35
C GLN A 49 3.62 17.39 3.08
N TYR A 50 4.05 16.14 2.90
CA TYR A 50 3.46 14.96 3.54
C TYR A 50 4.08 14.64 4.90
N THR A 51 5.27 15.15 5.20
CA THR A 51 5.96 14.94 6.48
C THR A 51 5.78 16.11 7.46
N ASN A 52 5.17 17.21 7.02
CA ASN A 52 4.84 18.34 7.87
C ASN A 52 3.79 17.93 8.92
N PRO A 53 3.96 18.27 10.21
CA PRO A 53 2.95 18.02 11.25
C PRO A 53 1.55 18.57 10.90
N GLY A 54 1.46 19.62 10.08
CA GLY A 54 0.18 20.12 9.57
C GLY A 54 -0.59 19.10 8.73
N PHE A 55 0.08 18.17 8.06
CA PHE A 55 -0.57 17.11 7.29
C PHE A 55 -1.34 16.13 8.19
N ALA A 56 -0.80 15.84 9.37
CA ALA A 56 -1.42 14.96 10.36
C ALA A 56 -2.45 15.67 11.27
N SER A 57 -2.59 17.00 11.18
CA SER A 57 -3.44 17.76 12.11
C SER A 57 -4.91 17.38 12.03
N ARG A 58 -5.40 16.99 10.85
CA ARG A 58 -6.77 16.51 10.68
C ARG A 58 -6.98 15.19 11.43
N LEU A 59 -6.08 14.24 11.25
CA LEU A 59 -6.09 12.94 11.93
C LEU A 59 -6.04 13.12 13.45
N ALA A 60 -5.19 14.03 13.94
CA ALA A 60 -5.08 14.30 15.37
C ALA A 60 -6.37 14.86 15.99
N ARG A 61 -7.14 15.67 15.24
CA ARG A 61 -8.40 16.24 15.69
C ARG A 61 -9.58 15.27 15.61
N GLU A 62 -9.47 14.23 14.80
CA GLU A 62 -10.47 13.16 14.73
C GLU A 62 -10.36 12.20 15.93
N GLN A 63 -9.25 12.22 16.68
CA GLN A 63 -9.12 11.40 17.89
C GLN A 63 -10.12 11.87 18.97
N PRO A 64 -10.89 10.94 19.58
CA PRO A 64 -11.77 11.28 20.68
C PRO A 64 -10.96 11.86 21.84
N LEU A 65 -11.47 12.93 22.45
CA LEU A 65 -10.82 13.57 23.58
C LEU A 65 -10.83 12.63 24.78
N ASN A 66 -9.71 12.57 25.48
CA ASN A 66 -9.67 11.90 26.78
C ASN A 66 -10.52 12.69 27.77
N ILE A 67 -11.50 12.02 28.37
CA ILE A 67 -12.38 12.57 29.42
C ILE A 67 -11.93 12.19 30.82
N GLU A 68 -10.90 11.34 30.94
CA GLU A 68 -10.32 10.94 32.21
C GLU A 68 -9.53 12.11 32.81
N ALA A 69 -10.09 12.73 33.85
CA ALA A 69 -9.48 13.89 34.51
C ALA A 69 -8.29 13.51 35.40
N ASP A 70 -8.43 12.40 36.14
CA ASP A 70 -7.45 11.87 37.09
C ASP A 70 -7.80 10.41 37.44
N ALA A 71 -6.96 9.72 38.22
CA ALA A 71 -7.17 8.36 38.71
C ALA A 71 -8.53 8.15 39.40
N GLU A 72 -9.10 9.19 40.01
CA GLU A 72 -10.41 9.17 40.67
C GLU A 72 -11.53 9.78 39.81
N LEU A 73 -11.29 9.96 38.50
CA LEU A 73 -12.23 10.52 37.53
C LEU A 73 -12.81 11.88 37.95
N GLY A 74 -12.02 12.69 38.65
CA GLY A 74 -12.43 14.00 39.16
C GLY A 74 -13.37 13.96 40.37
N MET A 75 -13.55 12.78 40.98
CA MET A 75 -14.40 12.60 42.16
C MET A 75 -13.55 12.12 43.35
N PRO A 76 -12.91 13.05 44.09
CA PRO A 76 -11.92 12.66 45.08
C PRO A 76 -12.51 11.77 46.17
N LEU A 77 -11.87 10.64 46.46
CA LEU A 77 -12.27 9.67 47.47
C LEU A 77 -11.50 9.89 48.77
N ASP A 78 -11.68 11.07 49.37
CA ASP A 78 -11.16 11.37 50.70
C ASP A 78 -12.25 11.25 51.77
N LEU A 79 -11.95 10.57 52.88
CA LEU A 79 -12.80 10.42 54.05
C LEU A 79 -12.45 11.41 55.17
N VAL A 80 -11.31 12.10 55.06
CA VAL A 80 -10.85 13.08 56.04
C VAL A 80 -11.84 14.24 56.12
N GLY A 81 -12.34 14.53 57.33
CA GLY A 81 -13.34 15.58 57.56
C GLY A 81 -14.80 15.17 57.35
N MET A 82 -15.08 13.88 57.12
CA MET A 82 -16.45 13.36 57.22
C MET A 82 -16.79 13.05 58.69
N PRO A 83 -17.82 13.68 59.29
CA PRO A 83 -18.21 13.42 60.67
C PRO A 83 -18.57 11.94 60.90
N GLY A 84 -18.09 11.34 61.99
CA GLY A 84 -18.47 9.97 62.42
C GLY A 84 -17.85 8.82 61.61
N VAL A 85 -17.12 9.09 60.52
CA VAL A 85 -16.58 8.04 59.63
C VAL A 85 -15.47 7.22 60.30
N PHE A 86 -14.69 7.83 61.20
CA PHE A 86 -13.69 7.11 61.99
C PHE A 86 -14.29 6.42 63.24
N ASP A 87 -15.54 6.74 63.60
CA ASP A 87 -16.27 6.18 64.74
C ASP A 87 -17.18 5.00 64.34
N GLY A 88 -17.16 4.59 63.07
CA GLY A 88 -17.96 3.47 62.53
C GLY A 88 -19.37 3.86 62.07
N ASP A 89 -19.71 5.15 62.04
CA ASP A 89 -20.98 5.64 61.51
C ASP A 89 -20.90 5.79 59.98
N GLU A 90 -21.68 4.96 59.28
CA GLU A 90 -21.71 4.88 57.82
C GLU A 90 -22.79 5.79 57.19
N SER A 91 -23.54 6.54 58.00
CA SER A 91 -24.69 7.35 57.55
C SER A 91 -24.32 8.51 56.60
N CYS A 92 -23.06 8.99 56.62
CA CYS A 92 -22.59 10.14 55.83
C CYS A 92 -22.28 9.82 54.33
N ARG A 93 -22.42 8.56 53.90
CA ARG A 93 -21.74 8.03 52.70
C ARG A 93 -22.08 8.64 51.34
N SER A 94 -23.32 9.05 51.09
CA SER A 94 -23.77 9.32 49.71
C SER A 94 -24.31 10.74 49.49
N TYR A 95 -25.28 11.17 50.30
CA TYR A 95 -26.00 12.42 50.03
C TYR A 95 -25.20 13.68 50.42
N ASP A 96 -24.44 13.63 51.50
CA ASP A 96 -23.64 14.77 51.97
C ASP A 96 -22.36 15.00 51.17
N ARG A 97 -21.85 13.96 50.47
CA ARG A 97 -20.70 14.07 49.57
C ARG A 97 -21.03 14.96 48.38
N TRP A 98 -22.12 14.66 47.66
CA TRP A 98 -22.57 15.46 46.51
C TRP A 98 -22.93 16.90 46.90
N ARG A 99 -23.57 17.09 48.07
CA ARG A 99 -23.94 18.42 48.59
C ARG A 99 -22.77 19.27 49.08
N ARG A 100 -21.65 18.65 49.48
CA ARG A 100 -20.41 19.38 49.81
C ARG A 100 -19.65 19.77 48.55
N TRP A 101 -19.50 18.85 47.60
CA TRP A 101 -18.85 19.13 46.32
C TRP A 101 -19.56 20.25 45.53
N ALA A 102 -20.89 20.19 45.43
CA ALA A 102 -21.68 21.21 44.74
C ALA A 102 -21.63 22.61 45.39
N ARG A 103 -21.12 22.72 46.62
CA ARG A 103 -21.00 23.97 47.39
C ARG A 103 -19.60 24.59 47.33
N GLN A 104 -18.61 23.85 46.83
CA GLN A 104 -17.20 24.25 46.73
C GLN A 104 -16.77 24.63 45.30
N ARG A 105 -17.72 24.66 44.36
CA ARG A 105 -17.59 25.32 43.04
C ARG A 105 -18.31 26.66 43.07
#